data_AF-A0A3B8WC45-F1
#
_entry.id   AF-A0A3B8WC45-F1
#
_cell.length_a   1.000
_cell.length_b   1.000
_cell.length_c   1.000
_cell.angle_alpha   90.00
_cell.angle_beta   90.00
_cell.angle_gamma   90.00
#
_symmetry.space_group_name_H-M   'P 1'
#
loop_
_entity.id
_entity.type
_entity.pdbx_description
1 polymer ?
#
loop_
_entity_poly.entity_id
_entity_poly.type
_entity_poly.pdbx_seq_one_letter_code
_entity_poly.pdbx_strand_id
1 'polypeptide(L)' 'STMEGVVELAEEIFHMPVRLACPQAVSGMTEVVNNPIYATGVGLLIHGFRQMDLGRAPVLKGEEAPSLVERMKAWFTGHF' A
#
# COMPACT_ATOMS: atom_id res chain seq x y z
N SER A 1 14.02 -12.58 -9.66
CA SER A 1 15.44 -12.91 -9.93
C SER A 1 16.31 -11.94 -9.16
N THR A 2 17.21 -12.44 -8.33
CA THR A 2 18.26 -11.66 -7.66
C THR A 2 19.55 -11.78 -8.48
N MET A 3 20.23 -10.66 -8.74
CA MET A 3 21.54 -10.67 -9.39
C MET A 3 22.59 -11.14 -8.38
N GLU A 4 23.39 -12.13 -8.76
CA GLU A 4 24.53 -12.60 -7.96
C GLU A 4 25.59 -11.50 -7.85
N GLY A 5 26.22 -11.34 -6.69
CA GLY A 5 27.25 -10.31 -6.47
C GLY A 5 26.73 -8.90 -6.15
N VAL A 6 25.41 -8.68 -6.15
CA VAL A 6 24.83 -7.33 -5.97
C VAL A 6 25.03 -6.78 -4.55
N VAL A 7 25.10 -7.66 -3.55
CA VAL A 7 25.29 -7.24 -2.16
C VAL A 7 26.74 -6.86 -1.93
N GLU A 8 27.67 -7.69 -2.40
CA GLU A 8 29.11 -7.52 -2.31
C GLU A 8 29.56 -6.21 -2.94
N LEU A 9 29.04 -5.91 -4.15
CA LEU A 9 29.31 -4.64 -4.82
C LEU A 9 28.76 -3.44 -4.03
N ALA A 10 27.56 -3.57 -3.47
CA ALA A 10 26.98 -2.49 -2.66
C ALA A 10 27.79 -2.25 -1.38
N GLU A 11 28.28 -3.30 -0.72
CA GLU A 11 29.16 -3.17 0.46
C GLU A 11 30.48 -2.48 0.11
N GLU A 12 31.07 -2.80 -1.04
CA GLU A 12 32.29 -2.15 -1.53
C GLU A 12 32.08 -0.64 -1.75
N ILE A 13 30.96 -0.26 -2.39
CA ILE A 13 30.64 1.14 -2.70
C ILE A 13 30.28 1.94 -1.43
N PHE A 14 29.47 1.37 -0.54
CA PHE A 14 28.91 2.09 0.60
C PHE A 14 29.78 2.01 1.87
N HIS A 15 30.82 1.16 1.89
CA HIS A 15 31.69 0.95 3.05
C HIS A 15 30.93 0.65 4.35
N MET A 16 29.80 -0.04 4.24
CA MET A 16 28.92 -0.41 5.35
C MET A 16 28.21 -1.72 5.02
N PRO A 17 27.75 -2.49 6.03
CA PRO A 17 27.05 -3.75 5.78
C PRO A 17 25.73 -3.53 5.02
N VAL A 18 25.50 -4.33 3.98
CA VAL A 18 24.30 -4.27 3.13
C VAL A 18 23.58 -5.63 3.16
N ARG A 19 22.25 -5.63 3.03
CA ARG A 19 21.46 -6.87 2.92
C ARG A 19 20.30 -6.70 1.94
N LEU A 20 19.91 -7.80 1.31
CA LEU A 20 18.69 -7.86 0.51
C LEU A 20 17.45 -7.84 1.42
N ALA A 21 16.50 -6.95 1.12
CA ALA A 21 15.23 -6.87 1.82
C ALA A 21 14.25 -7.92 1.30
N CYS A 22 13.58 -8.63 2.22
CA CYS A 22 12.47 -9.52 1.94
C CYS A 22 11.20 -9.03 2.68
N PRO A 23 9.99 -9.36 2.20
CA PRO A 23 8.76 -9.10 2.93
C PRO A 23 8.82 -9.60 4.38
N GLN A 24 8.32 -8.77 5.31
CA GLN A 24 8.19 -9.12 6.73
C GLN A 24 6.74 -8.87 7.18
N ALA A 25 6.35 -9.43 8.32
CA ALA A 25 5.01 -9.28 8.91
C ALA A 25 3.86 -9.86 8.06
N VAL A 26 4.12 -10.98 7.36
CA VAL A 26 3.10 -11.77 6.65
C VAL A 26 2.96 -13.13 7.33
N SER A 27 1.72 -13.58 7.56
CA SER A 27 1.40 -14.89 8.13
C SER A 27 0.67 -15.77 7.10
N GLY A 28 0.78 -17.10 7.22
CA GLY A 28 0.00 -18.07 6.44
C GLY A 28 0.56 -18.47 5.06
N MET A 29 1.47 -17.70 4.46
CA MET A 29 2.13 -18.02 3.16
C MET A 29 3.62 -17.67 3.13
N THR A 30 4.31 -17.73 4.27
CA THR A 30 5.70 -17.29 4.46
C THR A 30 6.69 -17.90 3.47
N GLU A 31 6.51 -19.17 3.08
CA GLU A 31 7.45 -19.85 2.17
C GLU A 31 7.44 -19.27 0.74
N VAL A 32 6.31 -18.76 0.26
CA VAL A 32 6.20 -18.20 -1.10
C VAL A 32 6.60 -16.73 -1.13
N VAL A 33 6.29 -15.98 -0.06
CA VAL A 33 6.55 -14.53 -0.02
C VAL A 33 7.94 -14.18 0.51
N ASN A 34 8.73 -15.15 0.98
CA ASN A 34 10.14 -14.97 1.36
C ASN A 34 11.05 -14.77 0.13
N ASN A 35 10.71 -13.82 -0.73
CA ASN A 35 11.44 -13.47 -1.93
C ASN A 35 11.45 -11.94 -2.10
N PRO A 36 12.62 -11.31 -2.33
CA PRO A 36 12.73 -9.85 -2.52
C PRO A 36 11.79 -9.28 -3.58
N ILE A 37 11.39 -10.07 -4.59
CA ILE A 37 10.46 -9.63 -5.64
C ILE A 37 9.10 -9.17 -5.09
N TYR A 38 8.68 -9.66 -3.92
CA TYR A 38 7.40 -9.31 -3.31
C TYR A 38 7.51 -8.18 -2.27
N ALA A 39 8.72 -7.68 -1.97
CA ALA A 39 8.96 -6.69 -0.92
C ALA A 39 8.12 -5.41 -1.11
N THR A 40 8.09 -4.89 -2.33
CA THR A 40 7.35 -3.66 -2.65
C THR A 40 5.84 -3.87 -2.56
N GLY A 41 5.31 -4.92 -3.17
CA GLY A 41 3.87 -5.21 -3.17
C GLY A 41 3.32 -5.42 -1.76
N VAL A 42 4.00 -6.24 -0.96
CA VAL A 42 3.63 -6.46 0.45
C VAL A 42 3.74 -5.17 1.25
N GLY A 43 4.82 -4.40 1.07
CA GLY A 43 5.01 -3.12 1.75
C GLY A 43 3.89 -2.12 1.45
N LEU A 44 3.43 -2.04 0.20
CA LEU A 44 2.31 -1.17 -0.19
C LEU A 44 0.99 -1.58 0.47
N LEU A 45 0.71 -2.88 0.56
CA LEU A 45 -0.49 -3.39 1.23
C LEU A 45 -0.47 -3.06 2.72
N ILE A 46 0.65 -3.32 3.40
CA ILE A 46 0.82 -2.98 4.82
C ILE A 46 0.70 -1.46 5.04
N HIS A 47 1.28 -0.67 4.15
CA HIS A 47 1.21 0.79 4.23
C HIS A 47 -0.23 1.30 4.04
N GLY A 48 -0.96 0.79 3.04
CA GLY A 48 -2.37 1.14 2.83
C GLY A 48 -3.24 0.74 4.03
N PHE A 49 -3.03 -0.46 4.58
CA PHE A 49 -3.71 -0.91 5.80
C PHE A 49 -3.48 0.04 6.98
N ARG A 50 -2.22 0.42 7.24
CA ARG A 50 -1.89 1.38 8.32
C ARG A 50 -2.51 2.76 8.09
N GLN A 51 -2.61 3.21 6.83
CA GLN A 51 -3.27 4.48 6.53
C GLN A 51 -4.77 4.43 6.84
N MET A 52 -5.45 3.32 6.53
CA MET A 52 -6.86 3.11 6.90
C MET A 52 -7.06 3.13 8.41
N ASP A 53 -6.20 2.42 9.17
CA ASP A 53 -6.23 2.41 10.64
C ASP A 53 -6.01 3.80 11.26
N LEU A 54 -5.16 4.62 10.64
CA LEU A 54 -4.91 6.00 11.07
C LEU A 54 -6.02 6.99 10.67
N GLY A 55 -7.15 6.51 10.14
CA GLY A 55 -8.26 7.35 9.66
C GLY A 55 -7.92 8.18 8.43
N ARG A 56 -6.75 7.96 7.82
CA ARG A 56 -6.36 8.51 6.53
C ARG A 56 -6.80 7.53 5.45
N ALA A 57 -8.11 7.33 5.33
CA ALA A 57 -8.63 6.59 4.20
C ALA A 57 -8.10 7.27 2.92
N PRO A 58 -7.54 6.51 1.96
CA PRO A 58 -7.33 7.08 0.64
C PRO A 58 -8.69 7.57 0.19
N VAL A 59 -8.78 8.87 -0.14
CA VAL A 59 -9.94 9.40 -0.84
C VAL A 59 -9.94 8.68 -2.18
N LEU A 60 -10.57 7.51 -2.22
CA LEU A 60 -11.11 6.98 -3.45
C LEU A 60 -11.95 8.13 -3.96
N LYS A 61 -11.50 8.72 -5.05
CA LYS A 61 -12.25 9.72 -5.81
C LYS A 61 -13.42 8.99 -6.46
N GLY A 62 -14.26 8.38 -5.64
CA GLY A 62 -15.59 7.95 -6.00
C GLY A 62 -16.38 9.22 -6.23
N GLU A 63 -17.16 9.22 -7.31
CA GLU A 63 -18.14 10.24 -7.61
C GLU A 63 -18.78 10.76 -6.33
N GLU A 64 -18.79 12.08 -6.18
CA GLU A 64 -19.46 12.78 -5.10
C GLU A 64 -20.90 12.27 -5.04
N ALA A 65 -21.16 11.32 -4.14
CA ALA A 65 -22.52 10.85 -3.91
C ALA A 65 -23.31 12.10 -3.49
N PRO A 66 -24.45 12.39 -4.15
CA PRO A 66 -25.15 13.65 -3.96
C PRO A 66 -25.46 13.83 -2.48
N SER A 67 -25.10 15.01 -1.99
CA SER A 67 -25.25 15.38 -0.58
C SER A 67 -26.69 15.09 -0.14
N LEU A 68 -26.87 14.67 1.12
CA LEU A 68 -28.22 14.49 1.69
C LEU A 68 -29.08 15.75 1.49
N VAL A 69 -28.45 16.93 1.47
CA VAL A 69 -29.09 18.22 1.20
C VAL A 69 -29.58 18.33 -0.25
N GLU A 70 -28.82 17.82 -1.23
CA GLU A 70 -29.23 17.78 -2.63
C GLU A 70 -30.40 16.81 -2.85
N ARG A 71 -30.40 15.66 -2.16
CA ARG A 71 -31.52 14.72 -2.17
C ARG A 71 -32.78 15.34 -1.57
N MET A 72 -32.65 16.11 -0.48
CA MET A 72 -33.76 16.85 0.13
C MET A 72 -34.26 18.01 -0.77
N LYS A 73 -33.35 18.73 -1.44
CA LYS A 73 -33.71 19.78 -2.40
C LYS A 73 -34.49 19.20 -3.59
N ALA A 74 -34.01 18.10 -4.17
CA ALA A 74 -34.65 17.44 -5.30
C ALA A 74 -36.08 17.00 -4.96
N TRP A 75 -36.30 16.47 -3.75
CA TRP A 75 -37.64 16.10 -3.26
C TRP A 75 -38.57 17.32 -3.17
N PHE A 76 -38.04 18.44 -2.68
CA PHE A 76 -38.83 19.66 -2.53
C PHE A 76 -39.18 20.30 -3.87
N THR A 77 -38.26 20.30 -4.85
CA THR A 77 -38.50 20.83 -6.20
C THR A 77 -39.36 19.92 -7.09
N GLY A 78 -39.53 18.65 -6.74
CA GLY A 78 -40.30 17.69 -7.55
C GLY A 78 -41.78 17.59 -7.18
N HIS A 79 -42.20 18.17 -6.05
CA HIS A 79 -43.55 17.95 -5.48
C HIS A 79 -44.30 19.23 -5.07
N PHE A 80 -43.75 20.40 -5.39
CA PHE A 80 -44.42 21.71 -5.32
C PHE A 80 -44.09 22.53 -6.57
#